data_AF-A0A8C4J4Z5-F1
#
_entry.id   AF-A0A8C4J4Z5-F1
#
_cell.length_a   1.000
_cell.length_b   1.000
_cell.length_c   1.000
_cell.angle_alpha   90.00
_cell.angle_beta   90.00
_cell.angle_gamma   90.00
#
_symmetry.space_group_name_H-M   'P 1'
#
loop_
_entity.id
_entity.type
_entity.pdbx_description
1 polymer ?
#
loop_
_entity_poly.entity_id
_entity_poly.type
_entity_poly.pdbx_seq_one_letter_code
_entity_poly.pdbx_strand_id
1 'polypeptide(L)'
;MLLSSCLLRRMLVFIGLAGLLKDYTATGTFARNSDCKGATVADVTETLEKYSECFHKMIIDGETTSINLLAWRLQEMLDRLRPVQEKFCKQLPPCPLPLAPSNGGLVCVTIDGLQYCKPMCNKGYDFQFLRRTRLYEVCGNTTGFAWTTQLVGGDALAVCNRECGRNTSVPREGGPGWSV
;
A
#
# COMPACT_ATOMS: atom_id res chain seq x y z
N MET A 1 -6.79 68.70 -32.51
CA MET A 1 -7.26 68.32 -31.16
C MET A 1 -7.51 66.82 -31.10
N LEU A 2 -6.47 65.98 -30.97
CA LEU A 2 -6.63 64.50 -30.99
C LEU A 2 -5.66 63.73 -30.05
N LEU A 3 -4.88 64.42 -29.20
CA LEU A 3 -3.90 63.78 -28.30
C LEU A 3 -4.35 63.67 -26.82
N SER A 4 -5.48 64.26 -26.43
CA SER A 4 -5.92 64.29 -25.02
C SER A 4 -6.68 63.01 -24.58
N SER A 5 -7.35 62.34 -25.52
CA SER A 5 -8.27 61.22 -25.25
C SER A 5 -7.59 59.86 -25.05
N CYS A 6 -6.36 59.68 -25.54
CA CYS A 6 -5.62 58.41 -25.39
C CYS A 6 -4.99 58.24 -23.99
N LEU A 7 -4.61 59.34 -23.35
CA LEU A 7 -3.99 59.30 -22.02
C LEU A 7 -5.02 59.03 -20.92
N LEU A 8 -6.21 59.62 -21.00
CA LEU A 8 -7.30 59.33 -20.05
C LEU A 8 -7.75 57.86 -20.11
N ARG A 9 -7.84 57.28 -21.32
CA ARG A 9 -8.25 55.88 -21.49
C ARG A 9 -7.24 54.90 -20.91
N ARG A 10 -5.94 55.20 -20.98
CA ARG A 10 -4.89 54.38 -20.33
C ARG A 10 -4.96 54.50 -18.80
N MET A 11 -5.15 55.71 -18.25
CA MET A 11 -5.24 55.90 -16.80
C MET A 11 -6.44 55.17 -16.18
N LEU A 12 -7.60 55.16 -16.85
CA LEU A 12 -8.79 54.46 -16.36
C LEU A 12 -8.64 52.92 -16.36
N VAL A 13 -7.86 52.36 -17.30
CA VAL A 13 -7.56 50.91 -17.31
C VAL A 13 -6.64 50.53 -16.16
N PHE A 14 -5.65 51.37 -15.82
CA PHE A 14 -4.75 51.10 -14.68
C PHE A 14 -5.45 51.24 -13.32
N ILE A 15 -6.41 52.16 -13.18
CA ILE A 15 -7.19 52.31 -11.94
C ILE A 15 -8.16 51.12 -11.76
N GLY A 16 -8.73 50.57 -12.84
CA GLY A 16 -9.53 49.35 -12.80
C GLY A 16 -8.72 48.11 -12.40
N LEU A 17 -7.49 47.96 -12.89
CA LEU A 17 -6.61 46.84 -12.51
C LEU A 17 -6.11 46.93 -11.06
N ALA A 18 -5.86 48.15 -10.55
CA ALA A 18 -5.47 48.35 -9.16
C ALA A 18 -6.63 48.11 -8.17
N GLY A 19 -7.87 48.32 -8.59
CA GLY A 19 -9.08 47.97 -7.82
C GLY A 19 -9.30 46.46 -7.73
N LEU A 20 -9.09 45.73 -8.82
CA LEU A 20 -9.27 44.27 -8.89
C LEU A 20 -8.16 43.46 -8.18
N LEU A 21 -6.98 44.06 -7.94
CA LEU A 21 -5.90 43.41 -7.19
C LEU A 21 -6.01 43.59 -5.67
N LYS A 22 -6.92 44.44 -5.18
CA LYS A 22 -7.15 44.60 -3.73
C LYS A 22 -7.95 43.45 -3.10
N ASP A 23 -8.70 42.69 -3.90
CA ASP A 23 -9.52 41.58 -3.40
C ASP A 23 -8.81 40.22 -3.40
N TYR A 24 -7.54 40.15 -3.86
CA TYR A 24 -6.77 38.90 -3.94
C TYR A 24 -5.65 38.79 -2.88
N THR A 25 -5.83 39.41 -1.72
CA THR A 25 -5.01 39.15 -0.54
C THR A 25 -5.85 38.60 0.60
N ALA A 26 -6.60 37.53 0.34
CA ALA A 26 -7.00 36.59 1.36
C ALA A 26 -6.17 35.32 1.17
N THR A 27 -4.84 35.45 1.31
CA THR A 27 -4.03 34.29 1.63
C THR A 27 -4.54 33.78 2.97
N GLY A 28 -5.16 32.60 2.95
CA GLY A 28 -5.52 31.89 4.17
C GLY A 28 -4.30 31.90 5.08
N THR A 29 -4.41 32.60 6.21
CA THR A 29 -3.36 32.69 7.19
C THR A 29 -3.10 31.28 7.67
N PHE A 30 -1.98 30.70 7.23
CA PHE A 30 -1.51 29.45 7.79
C PHE A 30 -1.37 29.65 9.29
N ALA A 31 -2.03 28.80 10.08
CA ALA A 31 -1.94 28.79 11.53
C ALA A 31 -0.46 28.92 11.94
N ARG A 32 -0.16 29.91 12.79
CA ARG A 32 1.18 30.14 13.31
C ARG A 32 1.51 28.97 14.23
N ASN A 33 2.79 28.62 14.38
CA ASN A 33 3.19 27.49 15.24
C ASN A 33 2.72 27.65 16.71
N SER A 34 2.41 28.88 17.14
CA SER A 34 1.77 29.20 18.42
C SER A 34 0.34 28.68 18.54
N ASP A 35 -0.38 28.59 17.41
CA ASP A 35 -1.81 28.28 17.34
C ASP A 35 -2.03 26.77 17.39
N CYS A 36 -0.99 25.98 17.12
CA CYS A 36 -0.98 24.52 17.22
C CYS A 36 -0.52 24.02 18.60
N LYS A 37 -0.21 24.92 19.54
CA LYS A 37 0.36 24.57 20.84
C LYS A 37 -0.72 23.92 21.72
N GLY A 38 -0.74 22.59 21.73
CA GLY A 38 -1.70 21.78 22.49
C GLY A 38 -2.61 20.89 21.64
N ALA A 39 -2.59 21.04 20.32
CA ALA A 39 -3.33 20.15 19.42
C ALA A 39 -2.59 18.81 19.29
N THR A 40 -3.27 17.72 19.59
CA THR A 40 -2.78 16.35 19.40
C THR A 40 -3.32 15.75 18.11
N VAL A 41 -2.70 14.66 17.65
CA VAL A 41 -3.22 13.89 16.51
C VAL A 41 -4.63 13.36 16.81
N ALA A 42 -4.91 12.98 18.06
CA ALA A 42 -6.23 12.49 18.48
C ALA A 42 -7.31 13.57 18.31
N ASP A 43 -7.02 14.82 18.70
CA ASP A 43 -7.97 15.94 18.56
C ASP A 43 -8.34 16.17 17.09
N VAL A 44 -7.37 16.08 16.19
CA VAL A 44 -7.59 16.24 14.75
C VAL A 44 -8.38 15.05 14.18
N THR A 45 -8.07 13.83 14.60
CA THR A 45 -8.77 12.60 14.17
C THR A 45 -10.23 12.61 14.60
N GLU A 46 -10.52 12.88 15.88
CA GLU A 46 -11.89 12.95 16.40
C GLU A 46 -12.72 14.00 15.67
N THR A 47 -12.13 15.17 15.43
CA THR A 47 -12.79 16.26 14.70
C THR A 47 -13.14 15.85 13.27
N LEU A 48 -12.21 15.20 12.57
CA LEU A 48 -12.44 14.76 11.19
C LEU A 48 -13.51 13.67 11.10
N GLU A 49 -13.50 12.71 12.05
CA GLU A 49 -14.51 11.66 12.15
C GLU A 49 -15.92 12.25 12.35
N LYS A 50 -16.06 13.20 13.29
CA LYS A 50 -17.33 13.88 13.55
C LYS A 50 -17.90 14.56 12.30
N TYR A 51 -17.07 15.22 11.50
CA TYR A 51 -17.53 15.90 10.28
C TYR A 51 -17.76 14.94 9.10
N SER A 52 -17.13 13.76 9.13
CA SER A 52 -17.28 12.76 8.07
C SER A 52 -18.73 12.30 7.89
N GLU A 53 -19.47 12.17 8.99
CA GLU A 53 -20.89 11.82 8.99
C GLU A 53 -21.76 12.91 8.35
N CYS A 54 -21.31 14.18 8.39
CA CYS A 54 -22.02 15.32 7.83
C CYS A 54 -21.63 15.65 6.39
N PHE A 55 -20.54 15.09 5.84
CA PHE A 55 -20.01 15.53 4.55
C PHE A 55 -21.00 15.37 3.40
N HIS A 56 -21.78 14.29 3.37
CA HIS A 56 -22.80 14.12 2.32
C HIS A 56 -23.77 15.29 2.28
N LYS A 57 -24.26 15.72 3.45
CA LYS A 57 -25.18 16.86 3.55
C LYS A 57 -24.48 18.19 3.23
N MET A 58 -23.24 18.38 3.71
CA MET A 58 -22.46 19.58 3.42
C MET A 58 -22.10 19.72 1.93
N ILE A 59 -21.93 18.62 1.21
CA ILE A 59 -21.66 18.63 -0.23
C ILE A 59 -22.91 18.97 -1.02
N ILE A 60 -24.08 18.46 -0.60
CA ILE A 60 -25.36 18.73 -1.26
C ILE A 60 -25.83 20.18 -1.02
N ASP A 61 -25.70 20.66 0.23
CA ASP A 61 -26.21 21.97 0.65
C ASP A 61 -25.17 23.11 0.48
N GLY A 62 -23.91 22.78 0.18
CA GLY A 62 -22.77 23.70 0.19
C GLY A 62 -22.50 24.39 -1.14
N GLU A 63 -21.85 25.56 -1.09
CA GLU A 63 -21.35 26.26 -2.26
C GLU A 63 -20.13 25.53 -2.86
N THR A 64 -20.12 25.31 -4.18
CA THR A 64 -19.09 24.54 -4.90
C THR A 64 -17.67 25.08 -4.66
N THR A 65 -17.51 26.40 -4.55
CA THR A 65 -16.24 27.09 -4.25
C THR A 65 -15.69 26.71 -2.87
N SER A 66 -16.56 26.67 -1.86
CA SER A 66 -16.22 26.30 -0.49
C SER A 66 -15.86 24.81 -0.36
N ILE A 67 -16.57 23.94 -1.08
CA ILE A 67 -16.28 22.50 -1.12
C ILE A 67 -14.90 22.24 -1.76
N ASN A 68 -14.60 22.90 -2.87
CA ASN A 68 -13.31 22.76 -3.55
C ASN A 68 -12.15 23.25 -2.66
N LEU A 69 -12.37 24.34 -1.92
CA LEU A 69 -11.38 24.86 -0.98
C LEU A 69 -11.11 23.88 0.18
N LEU A 70 -12.17 23.27 0.73
CA LEU A 70 -12.05 22.23 1.75
C LEU A 70 -11.28 21.01 1.21
N ALA A 71 -11.65 20.52 0.03
CA ALA A 71 -10.99 19.39 -0.61
C ALA A 71 -9.50 19.66 -0.84
N TRP A 72 -9.15 20.86 -1.31
CA TRP A 72 -7.76 21.28 -1.48
C TRP A 72 -6.99 21.28 -0.16
N ARG A 73 -7.62 21.77 0.92
CA ARG A 73 -6.97 21.81 2.23
C ARG A 73 -6.72 20.42 2.80
N LEU A 74 -7.68 19.51 2.65
CA LEU A 74 -7.52 18.11 3.03
C LEU A 74 -6.39 17.45 2.23
N GLN A 75 -6.32 17.72 0.92
CA GLN A 75 -5.24 17.22 0.07
C GLN A 75 -3.86 17.72 0.52
N GLU A 76 -3.73 19.01 0.84
CA GLU A 76 -2.48 19.59 1.34
C GLU A 76 -2.03 18.96 2.66
N MET A 77 -2.98 18.66 3.56
CA MET A 77 -2.67 17.94 4.80
C MET A 77 -2.19 16.51 4.52
N LEU A 78 -2.85 15.79 3.60
CA LEU A 78 -2.44 14.45 3.19
C LEU A 78 -1.04 14.45 2.56
N ASP A 79 -0.73 15.45 1.74
CA ASP A 79 0.60 15.60 1.13
C ASP A 79 1.70 15.82 2.18
N ARG A 80 1.39 16.46 3.32
CA ARG A 80 2.32 16.62 4.45
C ARG A 80 2.48 15.34 5.27
N LEU A 81 1.42 14.54 5.39
CA LEU A 81 1.43 13.29 6.14
C LEU A 81 2.08 12.14 5.34
N ARG A 82 2.02 12.18 4.01
CA ARG A 82 2.54 11.11 3.13
C ARG A 82 4.01 10.74 3.39
N PRO A 83 4.97 11.69 3.51
CA PRO A 83 6.37 11.36 3.84
C PRO A 83 6.53 10.75 5.23
N VAL A 84 5.70 11.17 6.19
CA VAL A 84 5.70 10.63 7.55
C VAL A 84 5.17 9.19 7.54
N GLN A 85 4.07 8.96 6.84
CA GLN A 85 3.51 7.64 6.60
C GLN A 85 4.52 6.72 5.91
N GLU A 86 5.20 7.16 4.86
CA GLU A 86 6.24 6.38 4.19
C GLU A 86 7.41 6.02 5.11
N LYS A 87 7.76 6.90 6.07
CA LYS A 87 8.83 6.65 7.05
C LYS A 87 8.43 5.60 8.09
N PHE A 88 7.18 5.60 8.54
CA PHE A 88 6.66 4.62 9.50
C PHE A 88 6.22 3.30 8.84
N CYS A 89 5.67 3.33 7.63
CA CYS A 89 5.36 2.14 6.83
C CYS A 89 6.63 1.36 6.42
N LYS A 90 7.82 1.99 6.46
CA LYS A 90 9.11 1.31 6.25
C LYS A 90 9.69 0.65 7.53
N GLN A 91 9.06 0.84 8.69
CA GLN A 91 9.51 0.28 9.99
C GLN A 91 8.59 -0.84 10.50
N LEU A 92 7.88 -1.52 9.61
CA LEU A 92 7.30 -2.82 9.96
C LEU A 92 8.48 -3.81 10.02
N PRO A 93 8.66 -4.56 11.12
CA PRO A 93 9.77 -5.50 11.22
C PRO A 93 9.72 -6.43 10.00
N PRO A 94 10.81 -6.52 9.22
CA PRO A 94 10.79 -7.33 8.01
C PRO A 94 10.48 -8.77 8.38
N CYS A 95 9.63 -9.41 7.57
CA CYS A 95 9.41 -10.85 7.66
C CYS A 95 10.76 -11.57 7.70
N PRO A 96 10.95 -12.56 8.59
CA PRO A 96 12.18 -13.32 8.64
C PRO A 96 12.44 -13.94 7.27
N LEU A 97 13.69 -13.87 6.79
CA LEU A 97 14.05 -14.34 5.46
C LEU A 97 13.78 -15.85 5.38
N PRO A 98 12.88 -16.30 4.49
CA PRO A 98 12.55 -17.72 4.42
C PRO A 98 13.67 -18.48 3.70
N LEU A 99 13.93 -19.69 4.17
CA LEU A 99 14.86 -20.61 3.55
C LEU A 99 14.14 -21.42 2.47
N ALA A 100 14.86 -21.79 1.42
CA ALA A 100 14.33 -22.74 0.46
C ALA A 100 14.36 -24.16 1.05
N PRO A 101 13.36 -25.01 0.76
CA PRO A 101 13.38 -26.41 1.18
C PRO A 101 14.54 -27.16 0.49
N SER A 102 15.18 -28.07 1.21
CA SER A 102 16.17 -28.98 0.61
C SER A 102 15.51 -29.81 -0.50
N ASN A 103 16.18 -29.97 -1.64
CA ASN A 103 15.60 -30.59 -2.86
C ASN A 103 14.35 -29.87 -3.39
N GLY A 104 14.34 -28.56 -3.27
CA GLY A 104 13.29 -27.70 -3.82
C GLY A 104 13.78 -26.27 -4.03
N GLY A 105 12.83 -25.38 -4.24
CA GLY A 105 13.04 -23.96 -4.41
C GLY A 105 11.93 -23.16 -3.76
N LEU A 106 12.14 -21.85 -3.68
CA LEU A 106 11.18 -20.92 -3.11
C LEU A 106 11.01 -19.73 -4.05
N VAL A 107 9.77 -19.38 -4.37
CA VAL A 107 9.42 -18.20 -5.17
C VAL A 107 8.65 -17.24 -4.29
N CYS A 108 9.18 -16.04 -4.08
CA CYS A 108 8.56 -15.02 -3.24
C CYS A 108 8.20 -13.76 -4.02
N VAL A 109 7.06 -13.17 -3.68
CA VAL A 109 6.60 -11.87 -4.19
C VAL A 109 6.07 -11.03 -3.04
N THR A 110 6.17 -9.71 -3.14
CA THR A 110 5.63 -8.78 -2.15
C THR A 110 4.53 -7.95 -2.79
N ILE A 111 3.34 -7.95 -2.20
CA ILE A 111 2.15 -7.22 -2.66
C ILE A 111 1.53 -6.54 -1.44
N ASP A 112 1.33 -5.23 -1.50
CA ASP A 112 0.70 -4.43 -0.42
C ASP A 112 1.31 -4.63 0.98
N GLY A 113 2.64 -4.77 1.04
CA GLY A 113 3.36 -4.99 2.31
C GLY A 113 3.19 -6.39 2.90
N LEU A 114 2.52 -7.30 2.19
CA LEU A 114 2.45 -8.73 2.50
C LEU A 114 3.44 -9.49 1.60
N GLN A 115 4.25 -10.35 2.19
CA GLN A 115 5.15 -11.23 1.49
C GLN A 115 4.46 -12.59 1.29
N TYR A 116 4.43 -13.05 0.04
CA TYR A 116 3.87 -14.33 -0.36
C TYR A 116 4.99 -15.20 -0.89
N CYS A 117 5.16 -16.39 -0.31
CA CYS A 117 6.20 -17.33 -0.74
C CYS A 117 5.61 -18.69 -1.06
N LYS A 118 5.92 -19.21 -2.25
CA LYS A 118 5.50 -20.52 -2.73
C LYS A 118 6.69 -21.46 -2.80
N PRO A 119 6.80 -22.45 -1.90
CA PRO A 119 7.82 -23.49 -2.01
C PRO A 119 7.43 -24.47 -3.11
N MET A 120 8.43 -25.03 -3.77
CA MET A 120 8.33 -26.03 -4.83
C MET A 120 9.36 -27.13 -4.58
N CYS A 121 9.03 -28.38 -4.90
CA CYS A 121 9.98 -29.48 -4.82
C CYS A 121 10.57 -29.81 -6.20
N ASN A 122 11.82 -30.28 -6.22
CA ASN A 122 12.49 -30.73 -7.43
C ASN A 122 11.88 -32.06 -7.91
N LYS A 123 12.12 -32.42 -9.18
CA LYS A 123 11.66 -33.69 -9.75
C LYS A 123 12.08 -34.90 -8.90
N GLY A 124 11.14 -35.79 -8.62
CA GLY A 124 11.35 -36.98 -7.78
C GLY A 124 11.23 -36.70 -6.28
N TYR A 125 10.82 -35.49 -5.91
CA TYR A 125 10.48 -35.09 -4.55
C TYR A 125 9.11 -34.42 -4.53
N ASP A 126 8.33 -34.72 -3.51
CA ASP A 126 7.02 -34.13 -3.30
C ASP A 126 6.84 -33.75 -1.82
N PHE A 127 5.84 -32.94 -1.56
CA PHE A 127 5.39 -32.67 -0.21
C PHE A 127 4.86 -33.97 0.40
N GLN A 128 5.20 -34.23 1.66
CA GLN A 128 4.69 -35.41 2.40
C GLN A 128 3.17 -35.36 2.63
N PHE A 129 2.55 -34.19 2.44
CA PHE A 129 1.12 -33.95 2.65
C PHE A 129 0.51 -33.24 1.45
N LEU A 130 -0.76 -33.54 1.16
CA LEU A 130 -1.53 -32.85 0.14
C LEU A 130 -1.85 -31.41 0.59
N ARG A 131 -1.19 -30.41 0.00
CA ARG A 131 -1.51 -28.98 0.16
C ARG A 131 -2.81 -28.62 -0.55
N ARG A 132 -3.95 -29.10 -0.05
CA ARG A 132 -5.27 -28.90 -0.70
C ARG A 132 -5.81 -27.48 -0.61
N THR A 133 -5.35 -26.67 0.35
CA THR A 133 -6.01 -25.38 0.68
C THR A 133 -5.08 -24.16 0.72
N ARG A 134 -3.75 -24.34 0.81
CA ARG A 134 -2.79 -23.21 0.88
C ARG A 134 -1.68 -23.36 -0.15
N LEU A 135 -1.78 -22.56 -1.21
CA LEU A 135 -0.84 -22.56 -2.33
C LEU A 135 0.45 -21.79 -2.04
N TYR A 136 0.40 -20.85 -1.09
CA TYR A 136 1.50 -19.96 -0.70
C TYR A 136 1.48 -19.76 0.82
N GLU A 137 2.66 -19.50 1.38
CA GLU A 137 2.82 -18.97 2.72
C GLU A 137 2.76 -17.44 2.69
N VAL A 138 2.17 -16.85 3.72
CA VAL A 138 1.99 -15.40 3.85
C VAL A 138 2.78 -14.92 5.07
N CYS A 139 3.38 -13.75 4.96
CA CYS A 139 3.91 -13.02 6.09
C CYS A 139 3.63 -11.51 5.95
N GLY A 140 3.20 -10.87 7.04
CA GLY A 140 3.08 -9.42 7.13
C GLY A 140 2.26 -9.00 8.34
N ASN A 141 1.63 -7.82 8.26
CA ASN A 141 0.93 -7.24 9.42
C ASN A 141 -0.20 -8.15 9.96
N THR A 142 -0.96 -8.79 9.07
CA THR A 142 -2.06 -9.69 9.46
C THR A 142 -1.59 -10.97 10.16
N THR A 143 -0.31 -11.32 10.03
CA THR A 143 0.30 -12.53 10.61
C THR A 143 1.27 -12.19 11.74
N GLY A 144 1.33 -10.92 12.17
CA GLY A 144 2.28 -10.47 13.19
C GLY A 144 3.75 -10.61 12.75
N PHE A 145 4.03 -10.47 11.44
CA PHE A 145 5.36 -10.64 10.84
C PHE A 145 5.97 -12.05 11.01
N ALA A 146 5.12 -13.04 11.25
CA ALA A 146 5.48 -14.45 11.23
C ALA A 146 4.90 -15.15 9.99
N TRP A 147 5.60 -16.17 9.48
CA TRP A 147 5.11 -16.99 8.38
C TRP A 147 3.92 -17.85 8.80
N THR A 148 2.91 -17.97 7.94
CA THR A 148 1.69 -18.76 8.19
C THR A 148 1.86 -20.28 8.23
N THR A 149 3.10 -20.80 8.26
CA THR A 149 3.40 -22.21 8.00
C THR A 149 2.61 -23.11 8.96
N GLN A 150 1.87 -24.07 8.42
CA GLN A 150 1.04 -25.00 9.20
C GLN A 150 1.77 -26.32 9.52
N LEU A 151 3.07 -26.30 9.88
CA LEU A 151 3.96 -27.49 9.97
C LEU A 151 4.46 -27.90 8.57
N VAL A 152 5.74 -28.13 8.25
CA VAL A 152 6.71 -29.13 8.77
C VAL A 152 8.17 -28.64 8.57
N GLY A 153 8.40 -27.43 8.02
CA GLY A 153 9.73 -26.96 7.57
C GLY A 153 10.40 -25.85 8.38
N GLY A 154 9.73 -25.28 9.40
CA GLY A 154 10.24 -24.09 10.09
C GLY A 154 10.50 -22.94 9.11
N ASP A 155 11.69 -22.37 9.17
CA ASP A 155 12.14 -21.31 8.26
C ASP A 155 12.16 -21.74 6.78
N ALA A 156 12.23 -23.05 6.49
CA ALA A 156 12.26 -23.58 5.13
C ALA A 156 10.89 -23.60 4.44
N LEU A 157 9.81 -23.22 5.14
CA LEU A 157 8.41 -23.13 4.68
C LEU A 157 7.77 -24.45 4.16
N ALA A 158 8.56 -25.47 3.87
CA ALA A 158 8.16 -26.80 3.42
C ALA A 158 9.28 -27.82 3.65
N VAL A 159 8.93 -29.11 3.53
CA VAL A 159 9.90 -30.22 3.45
C VAL A 159 9.58 -31.03 2.20
N CYS A 160 10.59 -31.19 1.34
CA CYS A 160 10.51 -32.01 0.14
C CYS A 160 11.09 -33.39 0.44
N ASN A 161 10.25 -34.41 0.34
CA ASN A 161 10.64 -35.79 0.59
C ASN A 161 10.70 -36.54 -0.72
N ARG A 162 11.56 -37.56 -0.82
CA ARG A 162 11.59 -38.41 -2.00
C ARG A 162 10.19 -38.97 -2.22
N GLU A 163 9.71 -38.86 -3.44
CA GLU A 163 8.50 -39.55 -3.85
C GLU A 163 8.74 -41.05 -3.64
N CYS A 164 7.99 -41.68 -2.72
CA CYS A 164 7.91 -43.13 -2.68
C CYS A 164 7.27 -43.56 -3.99
N GLY A 165 8.11 -43.94 -4.95
CA GLY A 165 7.70 -44.20 -6.33
C GLY A 165 6.49 -45.12 -6.39
N ARG A 166 5.46 -44.67 -7.08
CA ARG A 166 4.50 -45.59 -7.69
C ARG A 166 5.25 -46.27 -8.84
N ASN A 167 5.88 -47.41 -8.53
CA ASN A 167 6.66 -48.29 -9.41
C ASN A 167 7.82 -47.62 -10.16
N THR A 168 9.01 -47.67 -9.56
CA THR A 168 10.19 -47.97 -10.35
C THR A 168 9.97 -49.33 -11.01
N SER A 169 10.03 -49.38 -12.34
CA SER A 169 10.19 -50.61 -13.09
C SER A 169 11.46 -51.31 -12.60
N VAL A 170 11.32 -52.21 -11.64
CA VAL A 170 12.34 -53.18 -11.28
C VAL A 170 12.47 -54.11 -12.48
N PRO A 171 13.64 -54.20 -13.15
CA PRO A 171 13.88 -55.29 -14.08
C PRO A 171 13.89 -56.57 -13.22
N ARG A 172 12.97 -57.49 -13.47
CA ARG A 172 13.03 -58.84 -12.88
C ARG A 172 14.31 -59.51 -13.39
N GLU A 173 15.33 -59.58 -12.54
CA GLU A 173 16.39 -60.56 -12.70
C GLU A 173 15.79 -61.98 -12.57
N GLY A 174 15.98 -62.77 -13.63
CA GLY A 174 16.21 -64.22 -13.55
C GLY A 174 15.07 -65.17 -13.16
N GLY A 175 14.60 -65.95 -14.15
CA GLY A 175 14.21 -67.37 -13.97
C GLY A 175 12.83 -67.78 -14.52
N PRO A 176 12.58 -69.08 -14.74
CA PRO A 176 13.26 -70.04 -15.61
C PRO A 176 12.42 -70.34 -16.89
N GLY A 177 13.03 -71.05 -17.84
CA GLY A 177 12.54 -71.17 -19.22
C GLY A 177 11.20 -71.89 -19.44
N TRP A 178 10.68 -71.69 -20.66
CA TRP A 178 9.82 -72.62 -21.38
C TRP A 178 10.17 -72.58 -22.86
N SER A 179 10.44 -73.75 -23.40
CA SER A 179 10.68 -74.08 -24.81
C SER A 179 9.43 -73.85 -25.65
N VAL A 180 9.59 -73.30 -26.86
CA VAL A 180 9.05 -73.84 -28.13
C VAL A 180 10.04 -73.47 -29.24
#